data_AF-A0A429RJ30-F1
#
_entry.id   AF-A0A429RJ30-F1
#
_cell.length_a   1.000
_cell.length_b   1.000
_cell.length_c   1.000
_cell.angle_alpha   90.00
_cell.angle_beta   90.00
_cell.angle_gamma   90.00
#
_symmetry.space_group_name_H-M   'P 1'
#
loop_
_entity.id
_entity.type
_entity.pdbx_description
1 polymer ?
#
loop_
_entity_poly.entity_id
_entity_poly.type
_entity_poly.pdbx_seq_one_letter_code
_entity_poly.pdbx_strand_id
1 'polypeptide(L)'
;MSQGAAERLLGELRQEAVRADTKGSILVAAQGMAAAALVGVLATRGWHPTDLSVLGQVLWWAGAACFVVSLAALLMAVVPRYRTAGWQPGEPLTHFADIRGAARRGQEVLEEALRETDRAPRAAVVASLVENSRIVSIKYEWLRVGIAGFTVALVLLPGALLTG
;
A
#
# COMPACT_ATOMS: atom_id res chain seq x y z
N MET A 1 -12.47 15.57 22.97
CA MET A 1 -11.40 16.01 22.03
C MET A 1 -11.77 17.39 21.50
N SER A 2 -10.87 18.38 21.52
CA SER A 2 -11.13 19.67 20.89
C SER A 2 -11.08 19.53 19.37
N GLN A 3 -11.81 20.36 18.65
CA GLN A 3 -11.83 20.33 17.18
C GLN A 3 -10.42 20.53 16.58
N GLY A 4 -9.63 21.44 17.17
CA GLY A 4 -8.24 21.63 16.76
C GLY A 4 -7.33 20.41 16.98
N ALA A 5 -7.58 19.58 18.00
CA ALA A 5 -6.83 18.33 18.17
C ALA A 5 -7.18 17.29 17.08
N ALA A 6 -8.46 17.23 16.67
CA ALA A 6 -8.92 16.33 15.63
C ALA A 6 -8.34 16.69 14.24
N GLU A 7 -8.35 17.98 13.90
CA GLU A 7 -7.77 18.49 12.65
C GLU A 7 -6.25 18.26 12.59
N ARG A 8 -5.55 18.47 13.71
CA ARG A 8 -4.11 18.18 13.81
C ARG A 8 -3.81 16.71 13.56
N LEU A 9 -4.51 15.80 14.24
CA LEU A 9 -4.35 14.35 14.04
C LEU A 9 -4.64 13.93 12.60
N LEU A 10 -5.61 14.58 11.95
CA LEU A 10 -5.93 14.31 10.54
C LEU A 10 -4.80 14.73 9.61
N GLY A 11 -4.16 15.88 9.90
CA GLY A 11 -2.94 16.30 9.22
C GLY A 11 -1.79 15.31 9.42
N GLU A 12 -1.57 14.85 10.64
CA GLU A 12 -0.53 13.85 10.98
C GLU A 12 -0.78 12.52 10.25
N LEU A 13 -2.02 12.02 10.23
CA LEU A 13 -2.38 10.79 9.50
C LEU A 13 -2.17 10.90 7.98
N ARG A 14 -2.52 12.04 7.38
CA ARG A 14 -2.29 12.28 5.95
C ARG A 14 -0.80 12.32 5.62
N GLN A 15 0.01 12.97 6.47
CA GLN A 15 1.47 12.93 6.32
C GLN A 15 2.01 11.51 6.45
N GLU A 16 1.50 10.73 7.40
CA GLU A 16 1.91 9.35 7.60
C GLU A 16 1.54 8.44 6.42
N ALA A 17 0.39 8.67 5.78
CA ALA A 17 0.00 8.00 4.54
C ALA A 17 0.99 8.30 3.40
N VAL A 18 1.41 9.56 3.22
CA VAL A 18 2.42 9.95 2.23
C VAL A 18 3.77 9.30 2.54
N ARG A 19 4.18 9.25 3.82
CA ARG A 19 5.41 8.56 4.22
C ARG A 19 5.37 7.07 3.91
N ALA A 20 4.22 6.42 4.13
CA ALA A 20 4.03 5.01 3.78
C ALA A 20 4.17 4.79 2.26
N ASP A 21 3.61 5.66 1.43
CA ASP A 21 3.73 5.60 -0.04
C ASP A 21 5.17 5.77 -0.52
N THR A 22 5.90 6.72 0.07
CA THR A 22 7.32 6.91 -0.21
C THR A 22 8.14 5.68 0.17
N LYS A 23 7.92 5.11 1.37
CA LYS A 23 8.59 3.86 1.80
C LYS A 23 8.29 2.71 0.83
N GLY A 24 7.02 2.53 0.45
CA GLY A 24 6.61 1.50 -0.52
C GLY A 24 7.29 1.66 -1.87
N SER A 25 7.31 2.88 -2.41
CA SER A 25 7.93 3.19 -3.70
C SER A 25 9.45 2.93 -3.70
N ILE A 26 10.13 3.30 -2.62
CA ILE A 26 11.57 3.02 -2.43
C ILE A 26 11.82 1.50 -2.41
N LEU A 27 11.00 0.73 -1.69
CA LEU A 27 11.14 -0.72 -1.61
C LEU A 27 10.88 -1.40 -2.96
N VAL A 28 9.89 -0.94 -3.73
CA VAL A 28 9.63 -1.44 -5.09
C VAL A 28 10.84 -1.17 -5.99
N ALA A 29 11.42 0.02 -5.93
CA ALA A 29 12.62 0.35 -6.70
C ALA A 29 13.82 -0.52 -6.29
N ALA A 30 14.06 -0.69 -5.00
CA ALA A 30 15.10 -1.56 -4.47
C ALA A 30 14.93 -3.01 -4.92
N GLN A 31 13.70 -3.51 -4.91
CA GLN A 31 13.39 -4.86 -5.37
C GLN A 31 13.60 -5.01 -6.89
N GLY A 32 13.25 -3.98 -7.68
CA GLY A 32 13.56 -3.94 -9.11
C GLY A 32 15.06 -4.01 -9.40
N MET A 33 15.88 -3.30 -8.62
CA MET A 33 17.34 -3.37 -8.74
C MET A 33 17.88 -4.76 -8.37
N ALA A 34 17.36 -5.38 -7.31
CA ALA A 34 17.74 -6.73 -6.92
C ALA A 34 17.38 -7.78 -7.99
N ALA A 35 16.19 -7.66 -8.61
CA ALA A 35 15.80 -8.50 -9.74
C ALA A 35 16.74 -8.32 -10.93
N ALA A 36 17.05 -7.09 -11.31
CA ALA A 36 17.94 -6.80 -12.43
C ALA A 36 19.35 -7.36 -12.19
N ALA A 37 19.89 -7.20 -10.98
CA ALA A 37 21.18 -7.76 -10.58
C ALA A 37 21.17 -9.29 -10.66
N LEU A 38 20.13 -9.94 -10.12
CA LEU A 38 19.98 -11.39 -10.17
C LEU A 38 19.94 -11.88 -11.62
N VAL A 39 19.08 -11.29 -12.46
CA VAL A 39 18.98 -11.64 -13.89
C VAL A 39 20.32 -11.48 -14.60
N GLY A 40 21.07 -10.40 -14.32
CA GLY A 40 22.40 -10.19 -14.89
C GLY A 40 23.40 -11.29 -14.51
N VAL A 41 23.39 -11.74 -13.25
CA VAL A 41 24.23 -12.87 -12.79
C VAL A 41 23.83 -14.17 -13.48
N LEU A 42 22.53 -14.46 -13.61
CA LEU A 42 22.05 -15.68 -14.25
C LEU A 42 22.40 -15.70 -15.75
N ALA A 43 22.21 -14.57 -16.44
CA ALA A 43 22.49 -14.43 -17.86
C ALA A 43 23.99 -14.61 -18.17
N THR A 44 24.87 -14.08 -17.33
CA THR A 44 26.33 -14.22 -17.50
C THR A 44 26.84 -15.62 -17.21
N ARG A 45 26.16 -16.39 -16.34
CA ARG A 45 26.54 -17.77 -16.00
C ARG A 45 25.91 -18.84 -16.89
N GLY A 46 25.02 -18.47 -17.82
CA GLY A 46 24.28 -19.46 -18.63
C GLY A 46 23.44 -20.41 -17.78
N TRP A 47 22.89 -19.90 -16.67
CA TRP A 47 22.27 -20.70 -15.62
C TRP A 47 21.01 -21.44 -16.09
N HIS A 48 20.88 -22.71 -15.68
CA HIS A 48 19.67 -23.50 -15.87
C HIS A 48 19.13 -24.04 -14.53
N PRO A 49 17.79 -24.01 -14.28
CA PRO A 49 17.21 -24.48 -13.01
C PRO A 49 17.51 -25.95 -12.71
N THR A 50 17.77 -26.74 -13.76
CA THR A 50 18.06 -28.17 -13.71
C THR A 50 19.46 -28.49 -13.19
N ASP A 51 20.34 -27.50 -13.13
CA ASP A 51 21.73 -27.67 -12.69
C ASP A 51 21.85 -27.63 -11.16
N LEU A 52 20.79 -27.19 -10.47
CA LEU A 52 20.74 -27.13 -9.01
C LEU A 52 20.46 -28.49 -8.38
N SER A 53 21.09 -28.73 -7.23
CA SER A 53 20.71 -29.82 -6.32
C SER A 53 19.24 -29.73 -5.93
N VAL A 54 18.63 -30.83 -5.48
CA VAL A 54 17.21 -30.85 -5.04
C VAL A 54 16.94 -29.79 -3.97
N LEU A 55 17.86 -29.60 -3.03
CA LEU A 55 17.78 -28.53 -2.03
C LEU A 55 17.84 -27.14 -2.68
N GLY A 56 18.76 -26.92 -3.62
CA GLY A 56 18.87 -25.67 -4.35
C GLY A 56 17.61 -25.33 -5.15
N GLN A 57 16.98 -26.31 -5.79
CA GLN A 57 15.72 -26.12 -6.51
C GLN A 57 14.57 -25.71 -5.56
N VAL A 58 14.48 -26.32 -4.38
CA VAL A 58 13.48 -25.95 -3.37
C VAL A 58 13.71 -24.52 -2.88
N LEU A 59 14.96 -24.16 -2.55
CA LEU A 59 15.32 -22.79 -2.12
C LEU A 59 15.03 -21.77 -3.21
N TRP A 60 15.32 -22.10 -4.48
CA TRP A 60 15.08 -21.23 -5.63
C TRP A 60 13.60 -20.90 -5.78
N TRP A 61 12.75 -21.92 -5.86
CA TRP A 61 11.31 -21.72 -6.08
C TRP A 61 10.63 -21.07 -4.87
N ALA A 62 11.04 -21.42 -3.64
CA ALA A 62 10.57 -20.75 -2.44
C ALA A 62 10.97 -19.26 -2.43
N GLY A 63 12.23 -18.95 -2.76
CA GLY A 63 12.73 -17.59 -2.89
C GLY A 63 11.99 -16.78 -3.95
N ALA A 64 11.75 -17.38 -5.12
CA ALA A 64 11.00 -16.75 -6.21
C ALA A 64 9.54 -16.47 -5.80
N ALA A 65 8.88 -17.42 -5.14
CA ALA A 65 7.53 -17.23 -4.63
C ALA A 65 7.47 -16.10 -3.58
N CYS A 66 8.41 -16.07 -2.62
CA CYS A 66 8.52 -14.98 -1.65
C CYS A 66 8.77 -13.62 -2.32
N PHE A 67 9.58 -13.59 -3.37
CA PHE A 67 9.87 -12.36 -4.13
C PHE A 67 8.61 -11.81 -4.83
N VAL A 68 7.83 -12.69 -5.48
CA VAL A 68 6.58 -12.31 -6.15
C VAL A 68 5.53 -11.86 -5.15
N VAL A 69 5.35 -12.59 -4.04
CA VAL A 69 4.43 -12.19 -2.96
C VAL A 69 4.83 -10.84 -2.37
N SER A 70 6.12 -10.63 -2.17
CA SER A 70 6.65 -9.34 -1.72
C SER A 70 6.31 -8.21 -2.69
N LEU A 71 6.56 -8.41 -4.00
CA LEU A 71 6.23 -7.41 -5.02
C LEU A 71 4.75 -7.05 -4.99
N ALA A 72 3.87 -8.06 -4.98
CA ALA A 72 2.44 -7.86 -4.93
C ALA A 72 2.02 -7.08 -3.68
N ALA A 73 2.58 -7.43 -2.51
CA ALA A 73 2.31 -6.74 -1.26
C ALA A 73 2.77 -5.26 -1.29
N LEU A 74 3.98 -5.00 -1.76
CA LEU A 74 4.52 -3.63 -1.87
C LEU A 74 3.72 -2.79 -2.86
N LEU A 75 3.34 -3.34 -4.02
CA LEU A 75 2.46 -2.65 -4.97
C LEU A 75 1.10 -2.36 -4.33
N MET A 76 0.49 -3.33 -3.63
CA MET A 76 -0.76 -3.12 -2.92
C MET A 76 -0.67 -2.05 -1.83
N ALA A 77 0.49 -1.82 -1.24
CA ALA A 77 0.69 -0.74 -0.28
C ALA A 77 0.69 0.65 -0.94
N VAL A 78 1.18 0.77 -2.17
CA VAL A 78 1.29 2.03 -2.94
C VAL A 78 0.03 2.32 -3.77
N VAL A 79 -0.73 1.29 -4.16
CA VAL A 79 -1.97 1.45 -4.93
C VAL A 79 -2.93 2.40 -4.18
N PRO A 80 -3.45 3.44 -4.87
CA PRO A 80 -4.39 4.37 -4.25
C PRO A 80 -5.65 3.63 -3.80
N ARG A 81 -5.88 3.58 -2.48
CA ARG A 81 -7.09 3.01 -1.90
C ARG A 81 -8.07 4.12 -1.62
N TYR A 82 -9.15 4.12 -2.38
CA TYR A 82 -10.29 4.98 -2.14
C TYR A 82 -11.46 4.10 -1.72
N ARG A 83 -12.14 4.46 -0.64
CA ARG A 83 -13.43 3.84 -0.36
C ARG A 83 -14.39 4.29 -1.45
N THR A 84 -14.89 3.36 -2.24
CA THR A 84 -16.00 3.52 -3.20
C THR A 84 -17.36 3.35 -2.55
N ALA A 85 -17.42 3.31 -1.20
CA ALA A 85 -18.71 3.29 -0.52
C ALA A 85 -19.43 4.58 -0.88
N GLY A 86 -20.40 4.46 -1.79
CA GLY A 86 -21.08 5.59 -2.37
C GLY A 86 -21.69 6.43 -1.27
N TRP A 87 -21.16 7.64 -1.12
CA TRP A 87 -21.73 8.66 -0.26
C TRP A 87 -23.26 8.69 -0.42
N GLN A 88 -23.96 8.68 0.71
CA GLN A 88 -25.42 8.70 0.76
C GLN A 88 -25.92 10.12 1.04
N PRO A 89 -27.05 10.55 0.42
CA PRO A 89 -27.67 11.83 0.73
C PRO A 89 -27.99 11.92 2.22
N GLY A 90 -27.58 13.02 2.86
CA GLY A 90 -27.74 13.24 4.30
C GLY A 90 -26.54 12.85 5.16
N GLU A 91 -25.47 12.29 4.57
CA GLU A 91 -24.18 12.13 5.27
C GLU A 91 -23.25 13.32 5.03
N PRO A 92 -22.45 13.76 6.04
CA PRO A 92 -21.46 14.80 5.84
C PRO A 92 -20.36 14.36 4.87
N LEU A 93 -19.76 15.32 4.16
CA LEU A 93 -18.65 15.08 3.24
C LEU A 93 -17.36 14.87 4.05
N THR A 94 -16.73 13.71 3.89
CA THR A 94 -15.53 13.33 4.67
C THR A 94 -14.28 13.24 3.82
N HIS A 95 -14.47 13.02 2.51
CA HIS A 95 -13.39 12.82 1.56
C HIS A 95 -13.73 13.29 0.14
N PHE A 96 -12.70 13.45 -0.71
CA PHE A 96 -12.88 13.89 -2.10
C PHE A 96 -13.76 12.92 -2.92
N ALA A 97 -13.79 11.64 -2.54
CA ALA A 97 -14.65 10.63 -3.16
C ALA A 97 -16.14 10.94 -2.92
N ASP A 98 -16.47 11.47 -1.74
CA ASP A 98 -17.82 11.90 -1.37
C ASP A 98 -18.21 13.14 -2.17
N ILE A 99 -17.28 14.09 -2.32
CA ILE A 99 -17.47 15.30 -3.15
C ILE A 99 -17.75 14.91 -4.60
N ARG A 100 -16.97 14.00 -5.19
CA ARG A 100 -17.23 13.47 -6.54
C ARG A 100 -18.56 12.71 -6.60
N GLY A 101 -18.91 11.97 -5.55
CA GLY A 101 -20.16 11.24 -5.46
C GLY A 101 -21.38 12.16 -5.46
N ALA A 102 -21.36 13.20 -4.64
CA ALA A 102 -22.40 14.22 -4.55
C ALA A 102 -22.47 15.05 -5.84
N ALA A 103 -21.33 15.50 -6.38
CA ALA A 103 -21.27 16.28 -7.62
C ALA A 103 -21.83 15.51 -8.83
N ARG A 104 -21.62 14.19 -8.89
CA ARG A 104 -22.22 13.33 -9.94
C ARG A 104 -23.74 13.22 -9.84
N ARG A 105 -24.32 13.41 -8.65
CA ARG A 105 -25.77 13.36 -8.42
C ARG A 105 -26.47 14.70 -8.62
N GLY A 106 -25.72 15.79 -8.82
CA GLY A 106 -26.24 17.12 -9.10
C GLY A 106 -25.73 18.19 -8.14
N GLN A 107 -25.75 19.45 -8.58
CA GLN A 107 -25.24 20.57 -7.81
C GLN A 107 -26.03 20.81 -6.52
N GLU A 108 -27.35 20.67 -6.55
CA GLU A 108 -28.23 20.82 -5.37
C GLU A 108 -27.89 19.80 -4.27
N VAL A 109 -27.56 18.57 -4.68
CA VAL A 109 -27.17 17.48 -3.76
C VAL A 109 -25.82 17.77 -3.12
N LEU A 110 -24.89 18.36 -3.87
CA LEU A 110 -23.60 18.80 -3.33
C LEU A 110 -23.75 19.96 -2.34
N GLU A 111 -24.59 20.95 -2.67
CA GLU A 111 -24.86 22.08 -1.78
C GLU A 111 -25.51 21.61 -0.45
N GLU A 112 -26.45 20.67 -0.50
CA GLU A 112 -27.03 20.11 0.73
C GLU A 112 -26.01 19.30 1.54
N ALA A 113 -25.14 18.53 0.87
CA ALA A 113 -24.06 17.82 1.53
C ALA A 113 -23.06 18.76 2.24
N LEU A 114 -22.77 19.92 1.64
CA LEU A 114 -21.95 20.96 2.26
C LEU A 114 -22.65 21.56 3.48
N ARG A 115 -23.95 21.86 3.39
CA ARG A 115 -24.74 22.33 4.54
C ARG A 115 -24.75 21.32 5.68
N GLU A 116 -24.88 20.04 5.38
CA GLU A 116 -24.85 18.98 6.39
C GLU A 116 -23.47 18.82 7.04
N THR A 117 -22.41 19.04 6.26
CA THR A 117 -21.03 19.08 6.77
C THR A 117 -20.84 20.27 7.72
N ASP A 118 -21.37 21.45 7.38
CA ASP A 118 -21.32 22.64 8.23
C ASP A 118 -22.15 22.49 9.51
N ARG A 119 -23.27 21.74 9.46
CA ARG A 119 -24.08 21.42 10.65
C ARG A 119 -23.35 20.51 11.64
N ALA A 120 -22.48 19.61 11.16
CA ALA A 120 -21.76 18.67 12.01
C ALA A 120 -20.24 18.56 11.71
N PRO A 121 -19.45 19.65 11.85
CA PRO A 121 -18.04 19.67 11.43
C PRO A 121 -17.18 18.64 12.19
N ARG A 122 -17.46 18.47 13.48
CA ARG A 122 -16.74 17.50 14.32
C ARG A 122 -16.98 16.06 13.89
N ALA A 123 -18.21 15.73 13.51
CA ALA A 123 -18.55 14.37 13.06
C ALA A 123 -17.84 14.05 11.74
N ALA A 124 -17.80 15.02 10.81
CA ALA A 124 -17.06 14.91 9.55
C ALA A 124 -15.56 14.67 9.77
N VAL A 125 -14.92 15.42 10.67
CA VAL A 125 -13.49 15.25 10.98
C VAL A 125 -13.21 13.89 11.63
N VAL A 126 -14.04 13.45 12.58
CA VAL A 126 -13.87 12.14 13.24
C VAL A 126 -14.05 10.99 12.25
N ALA A 127 -15.04 11.07 11.35
CA ALA A 127 -15.22 10.08 10.29
C ALA A 127 -14.00 10.02 9.36
N SER A 128 -13.47 11.20 8.96
CA SER A 128 -12.25 11.29 8.16
C SER A 128 -11.03 10.70 8.90
N LEU A 129 -10.90 10.92 10.20
CA LEU A 129 -9.83 10.32 11.03
C LEU A 129 -9.88 8.80 11.04
N VAL A 130 -11.05 8.22 11.30
CA VAL A 130 -11.24 6.75 11.33
C VAL A 130 -10.86 6.14 9.98
N GLU A 131 -11.31 6.76 8.89
CA GLU A 131 -11.03 6.26 7.54
C GLU A 131 -9.54 6.38 7.20
N ASN A 132 -8.91 7.54 7.44
CA ASN A 132 -7.48 7.72 7.16
C ASN A 132 -6.62 6.80 8.03
N SER A 133 -6.98 6.59 9.30
CA SER A 133 -6.30 5.65 10.20
C SER A 133 -6.36 4.21 9.68
N ARG A 134 -7.53 3.78 9.20
CA ARG A 134 -7.70 2.45 8.59
C ARG A 134 -6.84 2.29 7.34
N ILE A 135 -6.84 3.27 6.45
CA ILE A 135 -6.02 3.25 5.23
C ILE A 135 -4.54 3.13 5.59
N VAL A 136 -4.04 3.96 6.51
CA VAL A 136 -2.64 3.92 6.97
C VAL A 136 -2.30 2.56 7.59
N SER A 137 -3.17 2.02 8.44
CA SER A 137 -2.97 0.72 9.08
C SER A 137 -2.83 -0.40 8.05
N ILE A 138 -3.70 -0.42 7.05
CA ILE A 138 -3.64 -1.41 5.98
C ILE A 138 -2.36 -1.24 5.15
N LYS A 139 -1.95 -0.01 4.80
CA LYS A 139 -0.67 0.22 4.11
C LYS A 139 0.50 -0.37 4.89
N TYR A 140 0.52 -0.19 6.20
CA TYR A 140 1.55 -0.76 7.07
C TYR A 140 1.52 -2.29 7.15
N GLU A 141 0.36 -2.93 7.10
CA GLU A 141 0.25 -4.39 6.97
C GLU A 141 0.89 -4.90 5.68
N TRP A 142 0.56 -4.29 4.54
CA TRP A 142 1.15 -4.66 3.25
C TRP A 142 2.65 -4.37 3.19
N LEU A 143 3.12 -3.26 3.78
CA LEU A 143 4.55 -2.98 3.94
C LEU A 143 5.25 -4.09 4.74
N ARG A 144 4.68 -4.53 5.86
CA ARG A 144 5.27 -5.59 6.70
C ARG A 144 5.39 -6.91 5.94
N VAL A 145 4.34 -7.32 5.23
CA VAL A 145 4.34 -8.53 4.40
C VAL A 145 5.37 -8.41 3.27
N GLY A 146 5.42 -7.26 2.59
CA GLY A 146 6.40 -6.97 1.55
C GLY A 146 7.84 -7.06 2.05
N ILE A 147 8.16 -6.35 3.14
CA ILE A 147 9.51 -6.36 3.72
C ILE A 147 9.92 -7.78 4.15
N ALA A 148 9.03 -8.52 4.82
CA ALA A 148 9.32 -9.89 5.24
C ALA A 148 9.58 -10.81 4.04
N GLY A 149 8.71 -10.77 3.02
CA GLY A 149 8.87 -11.55 1.81
C GLY A 149 10.15 -11.21 1.04
N PHE A 150 10.48 -9.91 0.91
CA PHE A 150 11.69 -9.47 0.25
C PHE A 150 12.95 -9.94 0.98
N THR A 151 12.96 -9.83 2.32
CA THR A 151 14.09 -10.28 3.16
C THR A 151 14.33 -11.78 3.00
N VAL A 152 13.26 -12.57 3.04
CA VAL A 152 13.35 -14.03 2.84
C VAL A 152 13.86 -14.35 1.43
N ALA A 153 13.34 -13.69 0.39
CA ALA A 153 13.80 -13.89 -0.98
C ALA A 153 15.28 -13.52 -1.16
N LEU A 154 15.75 -12.45 -0.50
CA LEU A 154 17.14 -12.01 -0.56
C LEU A 154 18.13 -13.01 0.07
N VAL A 155 17.65 -13.88 0.96
CA VAL A 155 18.45 -14.97 1.54
C VAL A 155 18.32 -16.25 0.71
N LEU A 156 17.10 -16.64 0.35
CA LEU A 156 16.84 -17.90 -0.34
C LEU A 156 17.42 -17.94 -1.75
N LEU A 157 17.32 -16.84 -2.52
CA LEU A 157 17.77 -16.82 -3.92
C LEU A 157 19.30 -16.93 -4.04
N PRO A 158 20.12 -16.16 -3.30
CA PRO A 158 21.56 -16.39 -3.29
C PRO A 158 21.94 -17.73 -2.64
N GLY A 159 21.23 -18.14 -1.59
CA GLY A 159 21.46 -19.44 -0.94
C GLY A 159 21.28 -20.61 -1.90
N ALA A 160 20.26 -20.57 -2.76
CA ALA A 160 20.04 -21.57 -3.80
C ALA A 160 21.27 -21.68 -4.72
N LEU A 161 21.84 -20.54 -5.15
CA LEU A 161 23.02 -20.48 -6.02
C LEU A 161 24.32 -20.96 -5.35
N LEU A 162 24.35 -21.11 -4.02
CA LEU A 162 25.49 -21.67 -3.29
C LEU A 162 25.36 -23.18 -3.06
N THR A 163 24.16 -23.75 -3.23
CA THR A 163 23.85 -25.16 -2.95
C THR A 163 23.90 -26.07 -4.17
N GLY A 164 24.34 -25.56 -5.32
CA GLY A 164 24.48 -26.30 -6.59
C GLY A 164 25.31 -25.48 -7.57
#